data_AF-A0A524PXA0-F1
#
_entry.id   AF-A0A524PXA0-F1
#
_cell.length_a   1.000
_cell.length_b   1.000
_cell.length_c   1.000
_cell.angle_alpha   90.00
_cell.angle_beta   90.00
_cell.angle_gamma   90.00
#
_symmetry.space_group_name_H-M   'P 1'
#
loop_
_entity.id
_entity.type
_entity.pdbx_description
1 polymer ?
#
loop_
_entity_poly.entity_id
_entity_poly.type
_entity_poly.pdbx_seq_one_letter_code
_entity_poly.pdbx_strand_id
1 'polypeptide(L)' 'FTDGAIEEVATQSMARESGARGLRAVLEKLMLDLMFDIPSMDNVSKIVITKEMVEGVKGPEVIGRKEEKTA' A
#
# COMPACT_ATOMS: atom_id res chain seq x y z
N PHE A 1 -0.38 -5.72 2.93
CA PHE A 1 -1.77 -5.23 3.01
C PHE A 1 -2.36 -5.72 4.32
N THR A 2 -3.13 -4.88 5.00
CA THR A 2 -4.05 -5.31 6.06
C THR A 2 -5.32 -5.88 5.43
N ASP A 3 -6.11 -6.66 6.19
CA ASP A 3 -7.36 -7.22 5.68
C ASP A 3 -8.33 -6.12 5.23
N GLY A 4 -8.45 -5.04 6.01
CA GLY A 4 -9.24 -3.87 5.62
C GLY A 4 -8.77 -3.19 4.34
N ALA A 5 -7.47 -3.21 4.04
CA ALA A 5 -6.96 -2.69 2.77
C ALA A 5 -7.39 -3.57 1.58
N ILE A 6 -7.45 -4.89 1.76
CA ILE A 6 -7.88 -5.81 0.71
C ILE A 6 -9.37 -5.61 0.41
N GLU A 7 -10.20 -5.51 1.46
CA GLU A 7 -11.63 -5.23 1.33
C GLU A 7 -11.90 -3.89 0.64
N GLU A 8 -11.14 -2.86 1.00
CA GLU A 8 -11.28 -1.53 0.40
C GLU A 8 -10.87 -1.53 -1.08
N VAL A 9 -9.76 -2.18 -1.44
CA VAL A 9 -9.35 -2.34 -2.85
C VAL A 9 -10.44 -3.06 -3.66
N ALA A 10 -11.03 -4.12 -3.10
CA ALA A 10 -12.14 -4.84 -3.74
C ALA A 10 -13.37 -3.94 -3.92
N THR A 11 -13.73 -3.17 -2.89
CA THR A 11 -14.86 -2.23 -2.90
C THR A 11 -14.68 -1.16 -3.99
N GLN A 12 -13.51 -0.51 -4.04
CA GLN A 12 -13.21 0.48 -5.08
C GLN A 12 -13.20 -0.13 -6.49
N SER A 13 -12.72 -1.36 -6.63
CA SER A 13 -12.74 -2.07 -7.91
C SER A 13 -14.16 -2.39 -8.38
N MET A 14 -15.06 -2.78 -7.46
CA MET A 14 -16.46 -3.02 -7.77
C MET A 14 -17.18 -1.74 -8.18
N ALA A 15 -16.92 -0.61 -7.50
CA ALA A 15 -17.48 0.69 -7.83
C ALA A 15 -17.11 1.18 -9.25
N ARG A 16 -15.99 0.68 -9.80
CA ARG A 16 -15.50 1.01 -11.14
C ARG A 16 -16.04 0.09 -12.25
N GLU A 17 -17.02 -0.78 -11.95
CA GLU A 17 -17.74 -1.69 -12.88
C GLU A 17 -16.85 -2.56 -13.80
N SER A 18 -15.58 -2.71 -13.45
CA SER A 18 -14.58 -3.42 -14.26
C SER A 18 -14.24 -4.80 -13.68
N GLY A 19 -14.92 -5.20 -12.60
CA GLY A 19 -14.73 -6.47 -11.90
C GLY A 19 -13.25 -6.68 -11.54
N ALA A 20 -12.73 -7.88 -11.76
CA ALA A 20 -11.34 -8.22 -11.45
C ALA A 20 -10.29 -7.40 -12.24
N ARG A 21 -10.66 -6.78 -13.38
CA ARG A 21 -9.75 -5.90 -14.14
C ARG A 21 -9.54 -4.57 -13.43
N GLY A 22 -10.53 -4.12 -12.65
CA GLY A 22 -10.45 -2.91 -11.84
C GLY A 22 -9.41 -3.00 -10.73
N LEU A 23 -9.15 -4.20 -10.20
CA LEU A 23 -8.18 -4.43 -9.13
C LEU A 23 -6.78 -3.97 -9.55
N ARG A 24 -6.39 -4.31 -10.77
CA ARG A 24 -5.09 -3.91 -11.31
C ARG A 24 -4.96 -2.38 -11.39
N ALA A 25 -6.01 -1.69 -11.83
CA ALA A 25 -5.98 -0.23 -11.94
C ALA A 25 -5.90 0.45 -10.56
N VAL A 26 -6.61 -0.07 -9.55
CA VAL A 26 -6.54 0.43 -8.17
C VAL A 26 -5.13 0.22 -7.60
N LEU A 27 -4.56 -0.97 -7.80
CA LEU A 27 -3.22 -1.30 -7.35
C LEU A 27 -2.14 -0.48 -8.07
N GLU A 28 -2.23 -0.29 -9.39
CA GLU A 28 -1.26 0.50 -10.15
C GLU A 28 -1.20 1.94 -9.66
N LYS A 29 -2.35 2.57 -9.38
CA LYS A 29 -2.38 3.92 -8.80
C LYS A 29 -1.69 3.96 -7.44
N LEU A 30 -2.06 3.06 -6.53
CA LEU A 30 -1.49 3.01 -5.19
C LEU A 30 0.02 2.73 -5.20
N MET A 31 0.47 1.84 -6.09
CA MET A 31 1.88 1.50 -6.22
C MET A 31 2.68 2.65 -6.83
N LEU A 32 2.11 3.43 -7.75
CA LEU A 32 2.81 4.55 -8.37
C LEU A 32 3.21 5.61 -7.33
N ASP A 33 2.29 5.95 -6.43
CA ASP A 33 2.55 6.89 -5.33
C ASP A 33 3.66 6.33 -4.41
N LEU A 34 3.53 5.06 -4.00
CA LEU A 34 4.53 4.41 -3.15
C LEU A 34 5.91 4.30 -3.80
N MET A 35 5.99 3.93 -5.07
CA MET A 35 7.25 3.74 -5.78
C MET A 35 7.96 5.06 -6.04
N PHE A 36 7.25 6.19 -6.04
CA PHE A 36 7.85 7.51 -6.07
C PHE A 36 8.47 7.88 -4.72
N ASP A 37 7.75 7.62 -3.62
CA ASP A 37 8.19 8.05 -2.29
C ASP A 37 9.27 7.12 -1.69
N ILE A 38 9.11 5.79 -1.81
CA ILE A 38 9.98 4.78 -1.17
C ILE A 38 11.47 4.95 -1.51
N PRO A 39 11.90 5.22 -2.75
CA PRO A 39 13.31 5.40 -3.08
C PRO A 39 14.00 6.53 -2.30
N SER A 40 13.23 7.52 -1.83
CA SER A 40 13.74 8.65 -1.06
C SER A 40 13.71 8.41 0.46
N MET A 41 13.19 7.26 0.91
CA MET A 41 13.10 6.91 2.33
C MET A 41 14.31 6.08 2.75
N ASP A 42 14.99 6.51 3.82
CA ASP A 42 16.10 5.74 4.39
C ASP A 42 15.60 4.54 5.21
N ASN A 43 16.39 3.46 5.21
CA ASN A 43 16.22 2.31 6.10
C ASN A 43 14.88 1.57 6.03
N VAL A 44 14.11 1.67 4.95
CA VAL A 44 12.87 0.91 4.80
C VAL A 44 13.15 -0.59 4.72
N SER A 45 12.42 -1.38 5.52
CA SER A 45 12.39 -2.86 5.44
C SER A 45 11.05 -3.38 4.95
N LYS A 46 9.95 -2.74 5.35
CA LYS A 46 8.60 -3.17 5.04
C LYS A 46 7.65 -1.97 5.01
N ILE A 47 6.74 -1.99 4.04
CA ILE A 47 5.61 -1.06 3.96
C ILE A 47 4.34 -1.83 4.26
N VAL A 48 3.51 -1.30 5.15
CA VAL A 48 2.18 -1.82 5.45
C VAL A 48 1.13 -0.91 4.84
N ILE A 49 0.39 -1.46 3.88
CA ILE A 49 -0.74 -0.79 3.24
C ILE A 49 -1.99 -1.06 4.09
N THR A 50 -2.53 0.01 4.65
CA THR A 50 -3.75 0.00 5.50
C THR A 50 -4.98 0.45 4.71
N LYS A 51 -6.17 0.27 5.29
CA LYS A 51 -7.42 0.73 4.67
C LYS A 51 -7.40 2.24 4.42
N GLU A 52 -6.97 3.00 5.42
CA GLU A 52 -6.89 4.47 5.37
C GLU A 52 -5.95 4.95 4.26
N MET A 53 -4.92 4.17 3.93
CA MET A 53 -4.04 4.46 2.81
C MET A 53 -4.75 4.27 1.47
N VAL A 54 -5.53 3.20 1.33
CA VAL A 54 -6.32 2.95 0.10
C VAL A 54 -7.43 3.99 -0.07
N GLU A 55 -7.99 4.49 1.03
CA GLU A 55 -8.96 5.60 1.04
C GLU A 55 -8.31 6.98 0.79
N GLY A 56 -6.97 7.08 0.86
CA GLY A 56 -6.23 8.33 0.69
C GLY A 56 -6.28 9.26 1.91
N VAL A 57 -6.61 8.74 3.09
CA VAL A 57 -6.74 9.48 4.36
C VAL A 57 -5.39 9.59 5.08
N LYS A 58 -4.56 8.54 5.01
CA LYS A 58 -3.26 8.46 5.69
C LYS A 58 -2.19 7.88 4.76
N GLY A 59 -0.95 8.32 4.91
CA GLY A 59 0.20 7.72 4.20
C GLY A 59 0.50 6.29 4.65
N PRO A 60 1.42 5.59 3.95
CA PRO A 60 1.82 4.22 4.29
C PRO A 60 2.46 4.12 5.67
N GLU A 61 2.29 2.98 6.33
CA GLU A 61 3.03 2.67 7.54
C GLU A 61 4.38 2.04 7.18
N VAL A 62 5.46 2.72 7.55
CA VAL A 62 6.83 2.33 7.23
C VAL A 62 7.48 1.64 8.42
N ILE A 63 8.02 0.45 8.20
CA ILE A 63 8.80 -0.30 9.17
C ILE A 63 10.26 -0.27 8.71
N GLY A 64 11.15 0.20 9.57
CA GLY A 64 12.59 0.28 9.30
C GLY A 64 13.29 -1.08 9.39
N ARG A 65 14.50 -1.19 8.84
CA ARG A 65 15.40 -2.34 9.09
C ARG A 65 15.87 -2.24 10.54
N LYS A 66 15.63 -3.28 11.34
CA LYS A 66 16.32 -3.43 12.62
C LYS A 66 17.77 -3.78 12.31
N GLU A 67 18.72 -3.05 12.89
CA GLU A 67 20.09 -3.55 13.00
C GLU A 67 20.02 -4.84 13.83
N GLU A 68 20.33 -5.98 13.21
CA GLU A 68 20.67 -7.17 13.99
C GLU A 68 21.88 -6.80 14.84
N LYS A 69 21.67 -6.61 16.15
CA LYS A 69 22.77 -6.62 17.09
C LYS A 69 23.36 -8.02 17.04
N THR A 70 24.42 -8.19 16.25
CA THR A 70 25.32 -9.35 16.34
C THR A 70 25.83 -9.40 17.78
N ALA A 71 25.41 -10.43 18.51
CA ALA A 71 25.96 -10.77 19.83
C ALA A 71 27.29 -11.49 19.67
#